data_AF-F2UZS8-F1
#
_entry.id   AF-F2UZS8-F1
#
_cell.length_a   1.000
_cell.length_b   1.000
_cell.length_c   1.000
_cell.angle_alpha   90.00
_cell.angle_beta   90.00
_cell.angle_gamma   90.00
#
_symmetry.space_group_name_H-M   'P 1'
#
loop_
_entity.id
_entity.type
_entity.pdbx_description
1 polymer ?
#
loop_
_entity_poly.entity_id
_entity_poly.type
_entity_poly.pdbx_seq_one_letter_code
_entity_poly.pdbx_strand_id
1 'polypeptide(L)'
;MEANFSGANFKQKAEFGAASTGKIEGASFEGNANFKNTRFEESAIFNHSSFDKVDFQRSLFMGNALFQNVNFAGRANFGNRTVFKNKAHFNGSTFDAARFKDAIFEGHVNFGRYDKSRTTFVNTGNFSGARFDKKVTFQCALFYGEAKFYKTIFKDEVNFQGGNRNESATTFKGKAYFCSTNFRKYANFKNVVFESEVSFDTYRNNPTIFEEGVGFQEANFTRCDYHYCIFKKRADWRGAVVTSSNFRHALFNIKLAKKGRIVFSKHTEVGSNGLPEGAEWAEFEPTEHLTPVKSSEQNRPQLSNTSRKHEHYYGDYPL
;
A
#
# COMPACT_ATOMS: atom_id res chain seq x y z
N MET A 1 -21.87 26.75 -5.17
CA MET A 1 -22.29 26.57 -6.58
C MET A 1 -21.90 25.14 -7.00
N GLU A 2 -22.40 24.63 -8.12
CA GLU A 2 -21.98 23.31 -8.65
C GLU A 2 -21.30 23.50 -10.00
N ALA A 3 -20.13 22.90 -10.19
CA ALA A 3 -19.48 22.80 -11.49
C ALA A 3 -19.76 21.41 -12.06
N ASN A 4 -20.55 21.32 -13.13
CA ASN A 4 -21.01 20.04 -13.67
C ASN A 4 -20.37 19.74 -15.04
N PHE A 5 -19.54 18.72 -15.07
CA PHE A 5 -18.88 18.15 -16.25
C PHE A 5 -19.28 16.69 -16.46
N SER A 6 -20.38 16.24 -15.85
CA SER A 6 -20.79 14.84 -15.93
C SER A 6 -21.09 14.44 -17.38
N GLY A 7 -20.53 13.30 -17.79
CA GLY A 7 -20.67 12.80 -19.16
C GLY A 7 -19.87 13.56 -20.22
N ALA A 8 -19.13 14.60 -19.85
CA ALA A 8 -18.30 15.35 -20.79
C ALA A 8 -17.21 14.45 -21.41
N ASN A 9 -16.84 14.77 -22.65
CA ASN A 9 -15.74 14.11 -23.36
C ASN A 9 -14.71 15.13 -23.82
N PHE A 10 -13.58 15.21 -23.12
CA PHE A 10 -12.47 16.09 -23.45
C PHE A 10 -11.54 15.38 -24.44
N LYS A 11 -11.66 15.74 -25.72
CA LYS A 11 -10.90 15.17 -26.84
C LYS A 11 -9.42 15.56 -26.83
N GLN A 12 -9.13 16.75 -26.31
CA GLN A 12 -7.78 17.28 -26.16
C GLN A 12 -7.44 17.39 -24.68
N LYS A 13 -6.20 17.77 -24.39
CA LYS A 13 -5.72 18.12 -23.05
C LYS A 13 -6.72 19.03 -22.31
N ALA A 14 -7.13 18.61 -21.12
CA ALA A 14 -8.04 19.36 -20.26
C ALA A 14 -7.27 19.95 -19.07
N GLU A 15 -7.23 21.27 -18.98
CA GLU A 15 -6.47 22.01 -17.97
C GLU A 15 -7.42 22.73 -16.99
N PHE A 16 -7.55 22.17 -15.79
CA PHE A 16 -8.25 22.78 -14.65
C PHE A 16 -7.28 23.26 -13.57
N GLY A 17 -6.00 22.88 -13.67
CA GLY A 17 -4.97 23.25 -12.72
C GLY A 17 -3.69 23.70 -13.43
N ALA A 18 -2.68 24.06 -12.65
CA ALA A 18 -1.43 24.56 -13.20
C ALA A 18 -0.67 23.48 -13.99
N ALA A 19 -0.17 23.84 -15.17
CA ALA A 19 0.53 22.90 -16.06
C ALA A 19 1.94 22.51 -15.59
N SER A 20 2.54 23.20 -14.60
CA SER A 20 3.92 22.95 -14.11
C SER A 20 4.22 23.66 -12.77
N THR A 21 5.35 23.31 -12.16
CA THR A 21 5.88 23.64 -10.80
C THR A 21 6.09 25.13 -10.43
N GLY A 22 5.36 26.06 -11.05
CA GLY A 22 5.39 27.48 -10.72
C GLY A 22 4.28 27.89 -9.74
N LYS A 23 4.45 29.05 -9.08
CA LYS A 23 3.58 29.75 -8.12
C LYS A 23 2.12 30.05 -8.58
N ILE A 24 1.58 29.31 -9.55
CA ILE A 24 0.23 29.53 -10.06
C ILE A 24 -0.71 28.59 -9.33
N GLU A 25 -1.69 29.16 -8.63
CA GLU A 25 -2.79 28.40 -8.02
C GLU A 25 -3.64 27.76 -9.13
N GLY A 26 -4.04 26.49 -8.95
CA GLY A 26 -4.99 25.83 -9.85
C GLY A 26 -6.42 26.35 -9.64
N ALA A 27 -7.39 25.80 -10.36
CA ALA A 27 -8.79 26.21 -10.15
C ALA A 27 -9.27 25.89 -8.73
N SER A 28 -10.12 26.77 -8.19
CA SER A 28 -10.87 26.56 -6.95
C SER A 28 -12.31 26.20 -7.28
N PHE A 29 -12.76 25.03 -6.83
CA PHE A 29 -14.14 24.58 -6.98
C PHE A 29 -14.88 24.72 -5.66
N GLU A 30 -15.54 25.88 -5.48
CA GLU A 30 -16.35 26.22 -4.30
C GLU A 30 -17.72 25.52 -4.35
N GLY A 31 -17.74 24.28 -3.86
CA GLY A 31 -18.90 23.41 -3.77
C GLY A 31 -18.67 22.04 -4.41
N ASN A 32 -19.74 21.45 -4.97
CA ASN A 32 -19.64 20.15 -5.63
C ASN A 32 -19.09 20.32 -7.06
N ALA A 33 -17.97 19.66 -7.37
CA ALA A 33 -17.49 19.48 -8.73
C ALA A 33 -17.82 18.07 -9.23
N ASN A 34 -18.65 17.97 -10.26
CA ASN A 34 -19.19 16.71 -10.75
C ASN A 34 -18.53 16.32 -12.08
N PHE A 35 -17.67 15.31 -12.05
CA PHE A 35 -16.98 14.70 -13.19
C PHE A 35 -17.40 13.23 -13.38
N LYS A 36 -18.63 12.87 -12.97
CA LYS A 36 -19.13 11.50 -13.14
C LYS A 36 -19.24 11.14 -14.60
N ASN A 37 -18.82 9.94 -14.97
CA ASN A 37 -18.87 9.44 -16.35
C ASN A 37 -18.11 10.32 -17.37
N THR A 38 -17.21 11.19 -16.92
CA THR A 38 -16.40 12.03 -17.81
C THR A 38 -15.30 11.22 -18.47
N ARG A 39 -15.00 11.51 -19.74
CA ARG A 39 -13.88 10.93 -20.48
C ARG A 39 -12.83 12.00 -20.76
N PHE A 40 -11.58 11.70 -20.45
CA PHE A 40 -10.41 12.49 -20.84
C PHE A 40 -9.59 11.67 -21.83
N GLU A 41 -9.59 12.05 -23.11
CA GLU A 41 -8.88 11.30 -24.16
C GLU A 41 -7.37 11.55 -24.12
N GLU A 42 -6.97 12.76 -23.73
CA GLU A 42 -5.58 13.14 -23.46
C GLU A 42 -5.36 13.39 -21.96
N SER A 43 -4.32 14.16 -21.62
CA SER A 43 -3.98 14.44 -20.22
C SER A 43 -5.03 15.33 -19.55
N ALA A 44 -5.40 14.99 -18.32
CA ALA A 44 -6.27 15.79 -17.47
C ALA A 44 -5.43 16.39 -16.33
N ILE A 45 -5.35 17.72 -16.27
CA ILE A 45 -4.49 18.45 -15.35
C ILE A 45 -5.34 19.16 -14.31
N PHE A 46 -5.15 18.77 -13.05
CA PHE A 46 -5.78 19.34 -11.87
C PHE A 46 -4.74 19.82 -10.85
N ASN A 47 -3.46 19.85 -11.17
CA ASN A 47 -2.41 20.21 -10.21
C ASN A 47 -2.70 21.55 -9.52
N HIS A 48 -2.37 21.63 -8.23
CA HIS A 48 -2.53 22.83 -7.41
C HIS A 48 -3.97 23.37 -7.30
N SER A 49 -4.98 22.60 -7.72
CA SER A 49 -6.39 22.95 -7.56
C SER A 49 -6.88 22.71 -6.13
N SER A 50 -8.04 23.28 -5.81
CA SER A 50 -8.78 22.99 -4.59
C SER A 50 -10.22 22.55 -4.90
N PHE A 51 -10.69 21.55 -4.15
CA PHE A 51 -12.04 21.04 -4.25
C PHE A 51 -12.66 20.97 -2.85
N ASP A 52 -13.84 21.56 -2.66
CA ASP A 52 -14.66 21.26 -1.48
C ASP A 52 -15.17 19.80 -1.59
N LYS A 53 -15.88 19.45 -2.66
CA LYS A 53 -16.26 18.06 -2.96
C LYS A 53 -16.07 17.77 -4.44
N VAL A 54 -15.60 16.57 -4.76
CA VAL A 54 -15.43 16.16 -6.16
C VAL A 54 -15.83 14.71 -6.40
N ASP A 55 -16.50 14.46 -7.51
CA ASP A 55 -16.94 13.13 -7.89
C ASP A 55 -16.50 12.75 -9.31
N PHE A 56 -15.58 11.81 -9.40
CA PHE A 56 -15.02 11.22 -10.62
C PHE A 56 -15.54 9.80 -10.87
N GLN A 57 -16.63 9.36 -10.22
CA GLN A 57 -17.12 7.99 -10.38
C GLN A 57 -17.37 7.64 -11.84
N ARG A 58 -16.91 6.44 -12.24
CA ARG A 58 -17.02 5.93 -13.62
C ARG A 58 -16.36 6.80 -14.69
N SER A 59 -15.54 7.77 -14.31
CA SER A 59 -14.74 8.53 -15.28
C SER A 59 -13.60 7.66 -15.86
N LEU A 60 -13.16 8.04 -17.04
CA LEU A 60 -12.10 7.36 -17.79
C LEU A 60 -11.01 8.36 -18.16
N PHE A 61 -9.83 8.18 -17.56
CA PHE A 61 -8.62 8.93 -17.88
C PHE A 61 -7.76 8.10 -18.84
N MET A 62 -7.80 8.43 -20.13
CA MET A 62 -7.01 7.73 -21.15
C MET A 62 -5.56 8.22 -21.16
N GLY A 63 -5.34 9.54 -21.03
CA GLY A 63 -4.02 10.13 -20.84
C GLY A 63 -3.58 10.16 -19.38
N ASN A 64 -2.53 10.93 -19.08
CA ASN A 64 -2.05 11.10 -17.71
C ASN A 64 -3.07 11.92 -16.89
N ALA A 65 -3.33 11.49 -15.66
CA ALA A 65 -4.17 12.20 -14.72
C ALA A 65 -3.31 12.84 -13.63
N LEU A 66 -3.24 14.17 -13.64
CA LEU A 66 -2.30 14.94 -12.82
C LEU A 66 -3.06 15.67 -11.71
N PHE A 67 -2.91 15.20 -10.48
CA PHE A 67 -3.50 15.73 -9.24
C PHE A 67 -2.39 16.00 -8.22
N GLN A 68 -1.30 16.64 -8.62
CA GLN A 68 -0.18 16.98 -7.73
C GLN A 68 -0.52 18.21 -6.89
N ASN A 69 -0.21 18.17 -5.59
CA ASN A 69 -0.50 19.27 -4.66
C ASN A 69 -1.95 19.78 -4.70
N VAL A 70 -2.93 18.89 -4.87
CA VAL A 70 -4.36 19.23 -4.84
C VAL A 70 -4.85 19.22 -3.40
N ASN A 71 -5.67 20.21 -3.04
CA ASN A 71 -6.37 20.23 -1.77
C ASN A 71 -7.82 19.76 -1.95
N PHE A 72 -8.12 18.51 -1.60
CA PHE A 72 -9.48 18.00 -1.51
C PHE A 72 -9.99 18.22 -0.08
N ALA A 73 -10.56 19.39 0.18
CA ALA A 73 -11.00 19.84 1.50
C ALA A 73 -12.20 19.06 2.07
N GLY A 74 -12.93 18.36 1.20
CA GLY A 74 -13.97 17.40 1.59
C GLY A 74 -13.83 16.09 0.81
N ARG A 75 -14.96 15.48 0.47
CA ARG A 75 -14.97 14.13 -0.12
C ARG A 75 -14.50 14.15 -1.58
N ALA A 76 -13.39 13.45 -1.85
CA ALA A 76 -12.91 13.14 -3.20
C ALA A 76 -13.24 11.70 -3.59
N ASN A 77 -14.10 11.53 -4.59
CA ASN A 77 -14.65 10.22 -4.97
C ASN A 77 -14.14 9.77 -6.35
N PHE A 78 -13.16 8.88 -6.35
CA PHE A 78 -12.62 8.17 -7.50
C PHE A 78 -13.08 6.69 -7.53
N GLY A 79 -14.16 6.37 -6.81
CA GLY A 79 -14.60 4.99 -6.64
C GLY A 79 -15.51 4.50 -7.76
N ASN A 80 -16.03 3.28 -7.60
CA ASN A 80 -17.01 2.69 -8.49
C ASN A 80 -16.54 2.65 -9.96
N ARG A 81 -15.37 2.02 -10.20
CA ARG A 81 -14.79 1.81 -11.54
C ARG A 81 -14.38 3.07 -12.28
N THR A 82 -13.85 4.09 -11.58
CA THR A 82 -12.99 5.07 -12.25
C THR A 82 -11.75 4.35 -12.78
N VAL A 83 -11.37 4.65 -14.03
CA VAL A 83 -10.26 3.97 -14.71
C VAL A 83 -9.18 4.97 -15.11
N PHE A 84 -7.96 4.72 -14.66
CA PHE A 84 -6.75 5.44 -15.06
C PHE A 84 -5.93 4.54 -15.98
N LYS A 85 -5.97 4.79 -17.29
CA LYS A 85 -5.27 3.99 -18.29
C LYS A 85 -3.76 4.26 -18.29
N ASN A 86 -3.37 5.51 -18.05
CA ASN A 86 -1.97 5.92 -17.97
C ASN A 86 -1.60 6.36 -16.54
N LYS A 87 -0.51 7.09 -16.38
CA LYS A 87 0.00 7.51 -15.07
C LYS A 87 -1.02 8.37 -14.32
N ALA A 88 -1.16 8.12 -13.03
CA ALA A 88 -1.98 8.93 -12.13
C ALA A 88 -1.11 9.47 -10.98
N HIS A 89 -0.99 10.79 -10.89
CA HIS A 89 -0.12 11.45 -9.92
C HIS A 89 -0.98 12.18 -8.89
N PHE A 90 -0.96 11.75 -7.63
CA PHE A 90 -1.64 12.37 -6.50
C PHE A 90 -0.67 12.91 -5.45
N ASN A 91 0.61 12.95 -5.77
CA ASN A 91 1.66 13.20 -4.81
C ASN A 91 1.64 14.64 -4.28
N GLY A 92 1.85 14.77 -2.96
CA GLY A 92 1.78 16.04 -2.24
C GLY A 92 0.36 16.55 -1.96
N SER A 93 -0.67 15.82 -2.38
CA SER A 93 -2.07 16.24 -2.21
C SER A 93 -2.61 15.95 -0.82
N THR A 94 -3.54 16.78 -0.37
CA THR A 94 -4.27 16.58 0.88
C THR A 94 -5.68 16.12 0.56
N PHE A 95 -6.09 15.03 1.17
CA PHE A 95 -7.45 14.50 1.11
C PHE A 95 -8.07 14.58 2.50
N ASP A 96 -9.17 15.32 2.64
CA ASP A 96 -10.00 15.19 3.82
C ASP A 96 -10.58 13.77 3.89
N ALA A 97 -11.35 13.35 2.89
CA ALA A 97 -11.78 11.96 2.74
C ALA A 97 -11.61 11.49 1.30
N ALA A 98 -10.89 10.39 1.09
CA ALA A 98 -10.62 9.84 -0.24
C ALA A 98 -11.32 8.49 -0.43
N ARG A 99 -12.02 8.34 -1.55
CA ARG A 99 -12.62 7.06 -1.96
C ARG A 99 -12.08 6.65 -3.33
N PHE A 100 -11.16 5.69 -3.32
CA PHE A 100 -10.68 4.92 -4.46
C PHE A 100 -11.27 3.50 -4.51
N LYS A 101 -12.38 3.26 -3.81
CA LYS A 101 -13.01 1.95 -3.73
C LYS A 101 -13.37 1.43 -5.14
N ASP A 102 -12.91 0.24 -5.49
CA ASP A 102 -13.09 -0.40 -6.79
C ASP A 102 -12.54 0.42 -7.98
N ALA A 103 -11.60 1.35 -7.72
CA ALA A 103 -10.88 2.08 -8.76
C ALA A 103 -9.86 1.18 -9.48
N ILE A 104 -9.61 1.47 -10.75
CA ILE A 104 -8.71 0.70 -11.59
C ILE A 104 -7.59 1.60 -12.09
N PHE A 105 -6.35 1.24 -11.76
CA PHE A 105 -5.14 1.91 -12.22
C PHE A 105 -4.34 0.95 -13.10
N GLU A 106 -4.34 1.20 -14.41
CA GLU A 106 -3.60 0.40 -15.39
C GLU A 106 -2.17 0.94 -15.62
N GLY A 107 -1.94 2.21 -15.28
CA GLY A 107 -0.61 2.86 -15.29
C GLY A 107 0.03 2.99 -13.90
N HIS A 108 1.20 3.60 -13.85
CA HIS A 108 1.91 3.89 -12.60
C HIS A 108 1.16 4.91 -11.74
N VAL A 109 1.18 4.73 -10.42
CA VAL A 109 0.48 5.63 -9.48
C VAL A 109 1.43 6.19 -8.43
N ASN A 110 1.33 7.48 -8.16
CA ASN A 110 2.16 8.15 -7.18
C ASN A 110 1.30 8.87 -6.13
N PHE A 111 1.22 8.32 -4.93
CA PHE A 111 0.70 8.95 -3.70
C PHE A 111 1.84 9.36 -2.75
N GLY A 112 3.06 9.47 -3.26
CA GLY A 112 4.24 9.78 -2.45
C GLY A 112 4.41 11.27 -2.16
N ARG A 113 5.67 11.70 -2.09
CA ARG A 113 6.04 13.11 -1.91
C ARG A 113 6.02 13.90 -3.22
N TYR A 114 5.76 15.20 -3.12
CA TYR A 114 5.98 16.18 -4.18
C TYR A 114 6.64 17.42 -3.57
N ASP A 115 7.87 17.71 -4.00
CA ASP A 115 8.72 18.74 -3.40
C ASP A 115 8.78 18.60 -1.87
N LYS A 116 8.37 19.62 -1.09
CA LYS A 116 8.32 19.61 0.38
C LYS A 116 7.04 19.01 0.97
N SER A 117 6.05 18.70 0.13
CA SER A 117 4.73 18.23 0.54
C SER A 117 4.61 16.71 0.45
N ARG A 118 4.03 16.09 1.48
CA ARG A 118 3.66 14.67 1.48
C ARG A 118 2.17 14.52 1.22
N THR A 119 1.77 13.46 0.53
CA THR A 119 0.33 13.13 0.42
C THR A 119 -0.23 12.83 1.80
N THR A 120 -1.37 13.44 2.13
CA THR A 120 -2.00 13.32 3.46
C THR A 120 -3.46 12.92 3.33
N PHE A 121 -3.87 11.88 4.05
CA PHE A 121 -5.27 11.49 4.23
C PHE A 121 -5.68 11.86 5.65
N VAL A 122 -6.45 12.94 5.80
CA VAL A 122 -6.85 13.50 7.11
C VAL A 122 -7.85 12.60 7.80
N ASN A 123 -8.95 12.27 7.13
CA ASN A 123 -9.90 11.24 7.54
C ASN A 123 -9.62 9.94 6.77
N THR A 124 -10.67 9.23 6.35
CA THR A 124 -10.54 7.90 5.75
C THR A 124 -9.95 7.96 4.34
N GLY A 125 -8.88 7.19 4.10
CA GLY A 125 -8.38 6.85 2.77
C GLY A 125 -8.81 5.43 2.37
N ASN A 126 -9.80 5.32 1.48
CA ASN A 126 -10.41 4.03 1.12
C ASN A 126 -9.99 3.56 -0.28
N PHE A 127 -9.10 2.58 -0.34
CA PHE A 127 -8.54 1.92 -1.53
C PHE A 127 -9.12 0.55 -1.81
N SER A 128 -10.24 0.23 -1.19
CA SER A 128 -10.63 -1.16 -1.09
C SER A 128 -11.24 -1.72 -2.35
N GLY A 129 -10.88 -2.95 -2.70
CA GLY A 129 -11.18 -3.52 -4.01
C GLY A 129 -10.49 -2.80 -5.17
N ALA A 130 -9.64 -1.79 -4.90
CA ALA A 130 -8.89 -1.13 -5.96
C ALA A 130 -7.87 -2.10 -6.57
N ARG A 131 -7.55 -1.87 -7.84
CA ARG A 131 -6.61 -2.67 -8.61
C ARG A 131 -5.52 -1.78 -9.17
N PHE A 132 -4.27 -2.13 -8.88
CA PHE A 132 -3.07 -1.49 -9.43
C PHE A 132 -2.33 -2.50 -10.31
N ASP A 133 -2.30 -2.26 -11.62
CA ASP A 133 -1.64 -3.17 -12.58
C ASP A 133 -0.14 -2.91 -12.73
N LYS A 134 0.30 -1.70 -12.40
CA LYS A 134 1.71 -1.26 -12.43
C LYS A 134 2.10 -0.71 -11.07
N LYS A 135 3.39 -0.39 -10.92
CA LYS A 135 3.95 0.08 -9.66
C LYS A 135 3.16 1.25 -9.07
N VAL A 136 2.93 1.18 -7.76
CA VAL A 136 2.32 2.26 -6.96
C VAL A 136 3.20 2.60 -5.77
N THR A 137 3.35 3.89 -5.49
CA THR A 137 4.09 4.37 -4.32
C THR A 137 3.22 5.22 -3.40
N PHE A 138 3.35 4.98 -2.10
CA PHE A 138 2.84 5.75 -0.97
C PHE A 138 4.00 6.27 -0.11
N GLN A 139 5.21 6.35 -0.67
CA GLN A 139 6.40 6.76 0.04
C GLN A 139 6.22 8.13 0.72
N CYS A 140 6.51 8.18 2.03
CA CYS A 140 6.35 9.34 2.89
C CYS A 140 4.90 9.82 3.09
N ALA A 141 3.88 9.06 2.65
CA ALA A 141 2.48 9.43 2.83
C ALA A 141 2.07 9.46 4.32
N LEU A 142 1.04 10.24 4.64
CA LEU A 142 0.45 10.33 5.98
C LEU A 142 -0.99 9.86 5.94
N PHE A 143 -1.33 8.89 6.78
CA PHE A 143 -2.72 8.50 7.03
C PHE A 143 -3.07 8.88 8.47
N TYR A 144 -3.71 10.03 8.66
CA TYR A 144 -4.23 10.45 9.97
C TYR A 144 -5.43 9.60 10.37
N GLY A 145 -6.41 9.47 9.47
CA GLY A 145 -7.55 8.59 9.65
C GLY A 145 -7.27 7.16 9.21
N GLU A 146 -8.33 6.36 9.12
CA GLU A 146 -8.23 4.96 8.71
C GLU A 146 -7.75 4.80 7.27
N ALA A 147 -6.83 3.88 7.04
CA ALA A 147 -6.36 3.47 5.71
C ALA A 147 -6.91 2.10 5.37
N LYS A 148 -7.72 2.03 4.32
CA LYS A 148 -8.53 0.85 3.98
C LYS A 148 -8.11 0.25 2.64
N PHE A 149 -7.33 -0.82 2.68
CA PHE A 149 -6.86 -1.59 1.52
C PHE A 149 -7.52 -2.98 1.44
N TYR A 150 -8.71 -3.17 2.04
CA TYR A 150 -9.35 -4.48 2.03
C TYR A 150 -9.64 -4.95 0.60
N LYS A 151 -9.25 -6.20 0.29
CA LYS A 151 -9.40 -6.79 -1.06
C LYS A 151 -8.70 -6.03 -2.18
N THR A 152 -7.73 -5.15 -1.86
CA THR A 152 -6.94 -4.46 -2.87
C THR A 152 -6.01 -5.46 -3.57
N ILE A 153 -5.77 -5.24 -4.86
CA ILE A 153 -4.86 -6.07 -5.67
C ILE A 153 -3.72 -5.19 -6.18
N PHE A 154 -2.51 -5.48 -5.72
CA PHE A 154 -1.27 -4.93 -6.27
C PHE A 154 -0.64 -5.97 -7.19
N LYS A 155 -0.83 -5.83 -8.52
CA LYS A 155 -0.27 -6.79 -9.49
C LYS A 155 1.22 -6.62 -9.72
N ASP A 156 1.74 -5.44 -9.40
CA ASP A 156 3.14 -5.07 -9.49
C ASP A 156 3.60 -4.52 -8.12
N GLU A 157 4.85 -4.06 -8.04
CA GLU A 157 5.45 -3.60 -6.79
C GLU A 157 4.64 -2.46 -6.13
N VAL A 158 4.48 -2.56 -4.81
CA VAL A 158 3.94 -1.46 -4.00
C VAL A 158 5.00 -0.99 -3.02
N ASN A 159 5.21 0.32 -2.99
CA ASN A 159 6.18 0.96 -2.13
C ASN A 159 5.50 1.84 -1.07
N PHE A 160 5.45 1.36 0.16
CA PHE A 160 5.09 2.16 1.33
C PHE A 160 6.31 2.70 2.07
N GLN A 161 7.53 2.48 1.59
CA GLN A 161 8.75 2.78 2.34
C GLN A 161 8.74 4.21 2.91
N GLY A 162 9.09 4.33 4.19
CA GLY A 162 9.33 5.63 4.81
C GLY A 162 10.64 6.25 4.35
N GLY A 163 10.72 7.57 4.41
CA GLY A 163 11.97 8.29 4.22
C GLY A 163 13.06 7.80 5.16
N ASN A 164 14.32 7.82 4.71
CA ASN A 164 15.48 7.57 5.57
C ASN A 164 15.88 8.88 6.29
N ARG A 165 16.86 8.81 7.22
CA ARG A 165 17.40 9.93 8.01
C ARG A 165 17.16 11.32 7.38
N ASN A 166 16.35 12.15 8.04
CA ASN A 166 15.89 13.52 7.66
C ASN A 166 14.68 13.63 6.73
N GLU A 167 14.14 12.52 6.23
CA GLU A 167 12.87 12.49 5.50
C GLU A 167 11.72 12.01 6.38
N SER A 168 10.49 12.39 6.04
CA SER A 168 9.30 11.92 6.76
C SER A 168 9.06 10.44 6.50
N ALA A 169 8.83 9.66 7.55
CA ALA A 169 8.35 8.29 7.40
C ALA A 169 6.96 8.25 6.72
N THR A 170 6.66 7.14 6.05
CA THR A 170 5.27 6.79 5.76
C THR A 170 4.63 6.39 7.08
N THR A 171 3.55 7.08 7.46
CA THR A 171 2.97 6.93 8.80
C THR A 171 1.48 6.64 8.69
N PHE A 172 1.05 5.59 9.38
CA PHE A 172 -0.35 5.27 9.65
C PHE A 172 -0.63 5.61 11.11
N LYS A 173 -1.23 6.78 11.35
CA LYS A 173 -1.69 7.19 12.68
C LYS A 173 -3.01 6.54 13.02
N GLY A 174 -3.93 6.50 12.06
CA GLY A 174 -5.16 5.72 12.15
C GLY A 174 -4.91 4.24 11.83
N LYS A 175 -5.93 3.41 12.06
CA LYS A 175 -5.87 1.97 11.78
C LYS A 175 -5.65 1.71 10.29
N ALA A 176 -4.84 0.71 9.98
CA ALA A 176 -4.56 0.27 8.61
C ALA A 176 -5.10 -1.14 8.37
N TYR A 177 -5.87 -1.32 7.31
CA TYR A 177 -6.54 -2.59 7.00
C TYR A 177 -6.09 -3.10 5.65
N PHE A 178 -5.29 -4.17 5.65
CA PHE A 178 -4.82 -4.90 4.48
C PHE A 178 -5.47 -6.28 4.36
N CYS A 179 -6.58 -6.52 5.05
CA CYS A 179 -7.31 -7.78 5.03
C CYS A 179 -7.68 -8.24 3.60
N SER A 180 -7.36 -9.49 3.27
CA SER A 180 -7.61 -10.09 1.96
C SER A 180 -6.91 -9.35 0.80
N THR A 181 -5.81 -8.65 1.07
CA THR A 181 -5.02 -7.98 0.02
C THR A 181 -4.13 -8.98 -0.70
N ASN A 182 -4.01 -8.85 -2.02
CA ASN A 182 -3.04 -9.62 -2.79
C ASN A 182 -1.88 -8.72 -3.23
N PHE A 183 -0.68 -9.04 -2.75
CA PHE A 183 0.60 -8.45 -3.18
C PHE A 183 1.30 -9.44 -4.13
N ARG A 184 1.13 -9.26 -5.44
CA ARG A 184 1.68 -10.18 -6.46
C ARG A 184 3.17 -10.03 -6.68
N LYS A 185 3.71 -8.83 -6.44
CA LYS A 185 5.16 -8.54 -6.47
C LYS A 185 5.61 -8.03 -5.10
N TYR A 186 6.84 -7.51 -5.02
CA TYR A 186 7.42 -7.11 -3.75
C TYR A 186 6.62 -5.98 -3.09
N ALA A 187 6.27 -6.16 -1.83
CA ALA A 187 5.63 -5.14 -0.99
C ALA A 187 6.66 -4.55 -0.03
N ASN A 188 6.98 -3.27 -0.19
CA ASN A 188 8.00 -2.59 0.60
C ASN A 188 7.36 -1.75 1.71
N PHE A 189 7.46 -2.22 2.95
CA PHE A 189 7.06 -1.50 4.17
C PHE A 189 8.28 -1.11 5.03
N LYS A 190 9.47 -1.00 4.41
CA LYS A 190 10.68 -0.58 5.13
C LYS A 190 10.48 0.81 5.76
N ASN A 191 10.92 1.03 7.00
CA ASN A 191 10.79 2.31 7.70
C ASN A 191 9.35 2.86 7.79
N VAL A 192 8.34 2.00 7.72
CA VAL A 192 6.94 2.42 7.93
C VAL A 192 6.65 2.49 9.42
N VAL A 193 5.89 3.51 9.84
CA VAL A 193 5.42 3.66 11.22
C VAL A 193 3.92 3.44 11.28
N PHE A 194 3.50 2.41 12.02
CA PHE A 194 2.11 2.17 12.38
C PHE A 194 1.92 2.54 13.86
N GLU A 195 1.41 3.75 14.13
CA GLU A 195 1.10 4.22 15.50
C GLU A 195 -0.20 3.59 16.05
N SER A 196 -1.03 3.09 15.15
CA SER A 196 -2.24 2.32 15.44
C SER A 196 -2.12 0.87 14.96
N GLU A 197 -3.15 0.09 15.25
CA GLU A 197 -3.29 -1.28 14.75
C GLU A 197 -3.23 -1.35 13.21
N VAL A 198 -2.39 -2.27 12.72
CA VAL A 198 -2.42 -2.73 11.33
C VAL A 198 -2.88 -4.18 11.27
N SER A 199 -3.87 -4.45 10.44
CA SER A 199 -4.43 -5.78 10.25
C SER A 199 -4.16 -6.25 8.83
N PHE A 200 -3.37 -7.31 8.70
CA PHE A 200 -3.28 -8.16 7.51
C PHE A 200 -4.19 -9.40 7.67
N ASP A 201 -4.90 -9.54 8.79
CA ASP A 201 -5.80 -10.66 9.14
C ASP A 201 -6.94 -10.85 8.13
N THR A 202 -7.44 -12.07 8.06
CA THR A 202 -8.55 -12.47 7.20
C THR A 202 -9.53 -13.41 7.89
N TYR A 203 -10.78 -13.36 7.45
CA TYR A 203 -11.70 -14.47 7.63
C TYR A 203 -11.28 -15.59 6.66
N ARG A 204 -11.11 -16.83 7.18
CA ARG A 204 -10.57 -18.08 6.60
C ARG A 204 -10.57 -18.31 5.06
N ASN A 205 -11.44 -17.65 4.30
CA ASN A 205 -11.68 -17.94 2.87
C ASN A 205 -10.98 -16.98 1.89
N ASN A 206 -10.30 -15.92 2.34
CA ASN A 206 -9.54 -15.03 1.45
C ASN A 206 -8.33 -14.43 2.19
N PRO A 207 -7.22 -15.18 2.29
CA PRO A 207 -6.02 -14.74 3.01
C PRO A 207 -5.36 -13.53 2.35
N THR A 208 -4.62 -12.77 3.15
CA THR A 208 -3.68 -11.76 2.64
C THR A 208 -2.42 -12.49 2.18
N ILE A 209 -2.01 -12.26 0.93
CA ILE A 209 -0.96 -13.05 0.28
C ILE A 209 0.17 -12.14 -0.17
N PHE A 210 1.38 -12.50 0.25
CA PHE A 210 2.64 -11.94 -0.26
C PHE A 210 3.29 -12.96 -1.21
N GLU A 211 3.12 -12.75 -2.53
CA GLU A 211 3.52 -13.72 -3.54
C GLU A 211 5.03 -13.73 -3.82
N GLU A 212 5.66 -12.57 -4.04
CA GLU A 212 7.12 -12.47 -4.33
C GLU A 212 7.97 -11.99 -3.16
N GLY A 213 7.32 -11.46 -2.11
CA GLY A 213 7.96 -11.16 -0.84
C GLY A 213 7.55 -9.81 -0.27
N VAL A 214 7.99 -9.58 0.97
CA VAL A 214 7.67 -8.40 1.75
C VAL A 214 8.85 -7.97 2.60
N GLY A 215 9.08 -6.67 2.68
CA GLY A 215 10.07 -6.05 3.54
C GLY A 215 9.40 -5.22 4.61
N PHE A 216 9.59 -5.58 5.88
CA PHE A 216 9.18 -4.82 7.05
C PHE A 216 10.39 -4.29 7.82
N GLN A 217 11.54 -4.16 7.16
CA GLN A 217 12.78 -3.78 7.83
C GLN A 217 12.63 -2.41 8.47
N GLU A 218 13.11 -2.25 9.70
CA GLU A 218 13.07 -0.97 10.43
C GLU A 218 11.65 -0.39 10.60
N ALA A 219 10.59 -1.17 10.33
CA ALA A 219 9.21 -0.75 10.53
C ALA A 219 8.83 -0.76 12.01
N ASN A 220 7.95 0.14 12.44
CA ASN A 220 7.42 0.20 13.78
C ASN A 220 5.95 -0.24 13.79
N PHE A 221 5.64 -1.22 14.63
CA PHE A 221 4.30 -1.77 14.81
C PHE A 221 3.88 -1.67 16.28
N THR A 222 2.90 -0.81 16.56
CA THR A 222 2.22 -0.84 17.87
C THR A 222 1.42 -2.14 18.06
N ARG A 223 0.61 -2.51 17.06
CA ARG A 223 -0.11 -3.79 17.02
C ARG A 223 -0.21 -4.25 15.58
N CYS A 224 0.18 -5.50 15.30
CA CYS A 224 0.08 -6.07 13.97
C CYS A 224 -0.60 -7.43 13.99
N ASP A 225 -1.57 -7.64 13.11
CA ASP A 225 -2.22 -8.94 12.94
C ASP A 225 -1.86 -9.57 11.59
N TYR A 226 -1.19 -10.72 11.62
CA TYR A 226 -0.84 -11.54 10.47
C TYR A 226 -1.65 -12.85 10.42
N HIS A 227 -2.74 -12.96 11.17
CA HIS A 227 -3.53 -14.18 11.24
C HIS A 227 -4.02 -14.63 9.84
N TYR A 228 -3.81 -15.91 9.54
CA TYR A 228 -4.01 -16.51 8.21
C TYR A 228 -3.22 -15.89 7.03
N CYS A 229 -2.24 -15.03 7.27
CA CYS A 229 -1.40 -14.49 6.18
C CYS A 229 -0.55 -15.58 5.53
N ILE A 230 -0.30 -15.42 4.23
CA ILE A 230 0.53 -16.35 3.45
C ILE A 230 1.78 -15.64 2.94
N PHE A 231 2.95 -16.12 3.36
CA PHE A 231 4.27 -15.64 2.95
C PHE A 231 4.96 -16.67 2.06
N LYS A 232 4.84 -16.50 0.73
CA LYS A 232 5.37 -17.49 -0.24
C LYS A 232 6.87 -17.39 -0.48
N LYS A 233 7.42 -16.19 -0.31
CA LYS A 233 8.82 -15.84 -0.61
C LYS A 233 9.44 -15.09 0.56
N ARG A 234 10.41 -14.20 0.30
CA ARG A 234 11.14 -13.47 1.33
C ARG A 234 10.18 -12.66 2.21
N ALA A 235 10.36 -12.74 3.53
CA ALA A 235 9.66 -11.90 4.50
C ALA A 235 10.67 -11.46 5.56
N ASP A 236 10.88 -10.15 5.72
CA ASP A 236 12.04 -9.61 6.42
C ASP A 236 11.65 -8.51 7.40
N TRP A 237 11.65 -8.83 8.69
CA TRP A 237 11.37 -7.95 9.82
C TRP A 237 12.65 -7.47 10.52
N ARG A 238 13.83 -7.54 9.88
CA ARG A 238 15.08 -7.10 10.52
C ARG A 238 15.01 -5.63 10.95
N GLY A 239 15.37 -5.37 12.20
CA GLY A 239 15.30 -4.03 12.78
C GLY A 239 13.88 -3.51 13.03
N ALA A 240 12.83 -4.27 12.72
CA ALA A 240 11.47 -3.86 13.03
C ALA A 240 11.25 -3.80 14.54
N VAL A 241 10.54 -2.79 15.02
CA VAL A 241 10.09 -2.71 16.42
C VAL A 241 8.65 -3.18 16.45
N VAL A 242 8.38 -4.26 17.19
CA VAL A 242 7.07 -4.89 17.26
C VAL A 242 6.65 -4.95 18.72
N THR A 243 5.64 -4.18 19.11
CA THR A 243 5.11 -4.22 20.49
C THR A 243 4.18 -5.42 20.69
N SER A 244 3.34 -5.71 19.69
CA SER A 244 2.46 -6.89 19.71
C SER A 244 2.19 -7.38 18.29
N SER A 245 2.29 -8.69 18.09
CA SER A 245 1.98 -9.33 16.82
C SER A 245 1.21 -10.64 16.98
N ASN A 246 0.21 -10.87 16.14
CA ASN A 246 -0.50 -12.14 16.04
C ASN A 246 -0.09 -12.87 14.76
N PHE A 247 0.49 -14.07 14.89
CA PHE A 247 0.91 -14.92 13.76
C PHE A 247 0.12 -16.23 13.66
N ARG A 248 -0.99 -16.36 14.40
CA ARG A 248 -1.79 -17.59 14.41
C ARG A 248 -2.21 -17.97 12.99
N HIS A 249 -2.02 -19.24 12.63
CA HIS A 249 -2.31 -19.77 11.30
C HIS A 249 -1.62 -19.04 10.13
N ALA A 250 -0.61 -18.19 10.39
CA ALA A 250 0.20 -17.61 9.34
C ALA A 250 1.09 -18.70 8.73
N LEU A 251 1.20 -18.69 7.41
CA LEU A 251 1.87 -19.75 6.66
C LEU A 251 3.11 -19.23 5.96
N PHE A 252 4.22 -19.92 6.20
CA PHE A 252 5.52 -19.61 5.62
C PHE A 252 6.00 -20.75 4.73
N ASN A 253 6.69 -20.41 3.64
CA ASN A 253 7.15 -21.43 2.69
C ASN A 253 8.27 -22.29 3.30
N ILE A 254 7.99 -23.58 3.51
CA ILE A 254 8.93 -24.53 4.13
C ILE A 254 10.26 -24.63 3.36
N LYS A 255 10.24 -24.42 2.04
CA LYS A 255 11.43 -24.40 1.17
C LYS A 255 12.39 -23.25 1.48
N LEU A 256 12.03 -22.33 2.39
CA LEU A 256 12.82 -21.17 2.81
C LEU A 256 13.39 -21.28 4.22
N ALA A 257 12.99 -22.28 5.02
CA ALA A 257 13.30 -22.36 6.45
C ALA A 257 14.80 -22.30 6.79
N LYS A 258 15.67 -22.79 5.89
CA LYS A 258 17.13 -22.79 6.06
C LYS A 258 17.87 -21.85 5.11
N LYS A 259 17.16 -20.94 4.43
CA LYS A 259 17.73 -20.06 3.38
C LYS A 259 17.98 -18.62 3.84
N GLY A 260 17.68 -18.29 5.10
CA GLY A 260 17.78 -16.91 5.62
C GLY A 260 16.87 -15.91 4.89
N ARG A 261 15.78 -16.39 4.29
CA ARG A 261 14.82 -15.55 3.53
C ARG A 261 13.59 -15.15 4.35
N ILE A 262 13.32 -15.85 5.45
CA ILE A 262 12.35 -15.46 6.47
C ILE A 262 13.17 -15.00 7.67
N VAL A 263 13.03 -13.73 8.05
CA VAL A 263 13.82 -13.16 9.15
C VAL A 263 12.91 -12.35 10.06
N PHE A 264 12.81 -12.76 11.32
CA PHE A 264 12.01 -12.07 12.33
C PHE A 264 12.83 -10.97 13.04
N SER A 265 12.13 -10.05 13.67
CA SER A 265 12.79 -9.05 14.54
C SER A 265 13.38 -9.71 15.77
N LYS A 266 14.41 -9.08 16.38
CA LYS A 266 14.92 -9.47 17.69
C LYS A 266 13.87 -9.38 18.82
N HIS A 267 12.77 -8.66 18.58
CA HIS A 267 11.65 -8.51 19.50
C HIS A 267 10.55 -9.56 19.29
N THR A 268 10.68 -10.43 18.28
CA THR A 268 9.71 -11.49 18.00
C THR A 268 10.22 -12.80 18.55
N GLU A 269 9.49 -13.37 19.51
CA GLU A 269 9.78 -14.71 20.02
C GLU A 269 9.50 -15.76 18.93
N VAL A 270 10.44 -16.68 18.75
CA VAL A 270 10.34 -17.78 17.80
C VAL A 270 10.60 -19.09 18.52
N GLY A 271 9.81 -20.12 18.21
CA GLY A 271 9.97 -21.46 18.77
C GLY A 271 11.13 -22.23 18.12
N SER A 272 11.29 -23.50 18.52
CA SER A 272 12.32 -24.40 17.98
C SER A 272 12.18 -24.69 16.48
N ASN A 273 11.01 -24.44 15.89
CA ASN A 273 10.77 -24.52 14.45
C ASN A 273 11.17 -23.24 13.69
N GLY A 274 11.66 -22.21 14.40
CA GLY A 274 12.08 -20.92 13.83
C GLY A 274 10.92 -19.99 13.43
N LEU A 275 9.70 -20.26 13.89
CA LEU A 275 8.52 -19.44 13.64
C LEU A 275 7.90 -18.91 14.95
N PRO A 276 7.16 -17.78 14.91
CA PRO A 276 6.36 -17.31 16.03
C PRO A 276 5.24 -18.30 16.41
N GLU A 277 4.72 -18.16 17.63
CA GLU A 277 3.62 -19.00 18.11
C GLU A 277 2.41 -18.98 17.14
N GLY A 278 1.91 -20.17 16.83
CA GLY A 278 0.75 -20.36 15.96
C GLY A 278 1.03 -20.25 14.45
N ALA A 279 2.23 -19.82 14.04
CA ALA A 279 2.64 -19.87 12.63
C ALA A 279 3.13 -21.27 12.23
N GLU A 280 2.94 -21.60 10.96
CA GLU A 280 3.25 -22.93 10.42
C GLU A 280 4.07 -22.86 9.13
N TRP A 281 4.97 -23.83 8.97
CA TRP A 281 5.62 -24.08 7.70
C TRP A 281 4.69 -24.87 6.78
N ALA A 282 4.49 -24.38 5.56
CA ALA A 282 3.66 -25.02 4.55
C ALA A 282 4.42 -25.18 3.22
N GLU A 283 4.05 -26.20 2.46
CA GLU A 283 4.45 -26.33 1.08
C GLU A 283 3.44 -25.62 0.17
N PHE A 284 3.95 -24.89 -0.82
CA PHE A 284 3.15 -24.23 -1.84
C PHE A 284 3.48 -24.86 -3.20
N GLU A 285 2.45 -25.35 -3.88
CA GLU A 285 2.58 -25.88 -5.24
C GLU A 285 2.91 -24.74 -6.24
N PRO A 286 3.67 -25.02 -7.32
CA PRO A 286 4.05 -24.01 -8.32
C PRO A 286 2.90 -23.42 -9.14
N THR A 287 1.68 -23.99 -9.09
CA THR A 287 0.60 -23.64 -10.02
C THR A 287 -0.66 -23.20 -9.29
N GLU A 288 -1.00 -21.92 -9.45
CA GLU A 288 -2.30 -21.18 -9.34
C GLU A 288 -3.33 -21.52 -8.23
N HIS A 289 -3.25 -22.65 -7.56
CA HIS A 289 -4.07 -23.04 -6.42
C HIS A 289 -3.37 -22.68 -5.12
N LEU A 290 -3.93 -21.68 -4.47
CA LEU A 290 -3.44 -21.00 -3.26
C LEU A 290 -3.63 -21.84 -1.98
N THR A 291 -3.83 -23.15 -2.12
CA THR A 291 -4.06 -24.05 -0.98
C THR A 291 -2.73 -24.56 -0.44
N PRO A 292 -2.42 -24.28 0.83
CA PRO A 292 -1.31 -24.92 1.53
C PRO A 292 -1.52 -26.42 1.52
N VAL A 293 -0.53 -27.19 1.05
CA VAL A 293 -0.54 -28.63 1.25
C VAL A 293 0.08 -28.89 2.63
N LYS A 294 -0.63 -29.64 3.49
CA LYS A 294 -0.10 -29.99 4.82
C LYS A 294 1.22 -30.74 4.62
N SER A 295 2.29 -30.17 5.17
CA SER A 295 3.57 -30.87 5.24
C SER A 295 3.41 -32.10 6.15
N SER A 296 3.94 -33.26 5.73
CA SER A 296 4.06 -34.43 6.61
C SER A 296 4.90 -34.06 7.83
N GLU A 297 4.58 -34.59 9.01
CA GLU A 297 5.32 -34.29 10.25
C GLU A 297 6.83 -34.56 10.13
N GLN A 298 7.22 -35.49 9.25
CA GLN A 298 8.61 -35.83 8.95
C GLN A 298 9.43 -34.69 8.29
N ASN A 299 8.78 -33.68 7.70
CA ASN A 299 9.46 -32.57 7.02
C ASN A 299 9.59 -31.29 7.85
N ARG A 300 9.15 -31.29 9.12
CA ARG A 300 9.29 -30.11 10.00
C ARG A 300 10.78 -29.87 10.29
N PRO A 301 11.34 -28.69 9.95
CA PRO A 301 12.71 -28.38 10.28
C PRO A 301 12.87 -28.32 11.80
N GLN A 302 13.63 -29.26 12.36
CA GLN A 302 14.19 -29.16 13.70
C GLN A 302 15.39 -28.20 13.60
N LEU A 303 15.21 -26.95 14.02
CA LEU A 303 16.32 -26.01 14.11
C LEU A 303 16.93 -26.17 15.50
N SER A 304 18.20 -26.58 15.56
CA SER A 304 18.91 -26.81 16.81
C SER A 304 18.94 -25.53 17.67
N ASN A 305 18.59 -25.66 18.96
CA ASN A 305 18.72 -24.61 19.95
C ASN A 305 20.17 -24.10 20.02
N THR A 306 20.45 -23.06 19.25
CA THR A 306 21.51 -22.11 19.58
C THR A 306 20.84 -20.77 19.68
N SER A 307 20.42 -20.44 20.89
CA SER A 307 20.33 -19.08 21.38
C SER A 307 21.72 -18.44 21.24
N ARG A 308 22.07 -18.03 20.02
CA ARG A 308 23.20 -17.15 19.77
C ARG A 308 22.63 -15.78 19.46
N LYS A 309 22.61 -14.96 20.51
CA LYS A 309 22.89 -13.53 20.39
C LYS A 309 24.16 -13.38 19.54
N HIS A 310 24.01 -13.16 18.24
CA HIS A 310 25.07 -12.59 17.43
C HIS A 310 24.47 -11.43 16.64
N GLU A 311 24.44 -10.29 17.33
CA GLU A 311 24.71 -9.01 16.68
C GLU A 311 26.14 -9.03 16.13
N HIS A 312 26.31 -8.31 15.02
CA HIS A 312 27.53 -7.97 14.27
C HIS A 312 28.06 -8.98 13.23
N TYR A 313 27.91 -8.60 11.96
CA TYR A 313 29.05 -8.06 11.20
C TYR A 313 28.57 -6.98 10.21
N TYR A 314 29.13 -5.77 10.38
CA TYR A 314 29.25 -4.76 9.32
C TYR A 314 30.20 -5.29 8.26
N GLY A 315 29.91 -5.00 7.00
CA GLY A 315 30.81 -5.28 5.87
C GLY A 315 30.34 -4.46 4.69
N ASP A 316 30.98 -3.29 4.54
CA ASP A 316 30.92 -2.44 3.36
C ASP A 316 31.11 -3.27 2.08
N TYR A 317 30.36 -2.92 1.03
CA TYR A 317 30.87 -3.06 -0.32
C TYR A 317 30.59 -1.77 -1.11
N PRO A 318 31.57 -1.31 -1.90
CA PRO A 318 31.65 0.04 -2.44
C PRO A 318 30.77 0.25 -3.67
N LEU A 319 30.44 1.53 -3.89
CA LEU A 319 29.96 2.25 -5.08
C LEU A 319 29.32 1.41 -6.20
#